data_AF-A0A2P6R4G2-F1
#
_entry.id   AF-A0A2P6R4G2-F1
#
_cell.length_a   1.000
_cell.length_b   1.000
_cell.length_c   1.000
_cell.angle_alpha   90.00
_cell.angle_beta   90.00
_cell.angle_gamma   90.00
#
_symmetry.space_group_name_H-M   'P 1'
#
loop_
_entity.id
_entity.type
_entity.pdbx_description
1 polymer ?
#
loop_
_entity_poly.entity_id
_entity_poly.type
_entity_poly.pdbx_seq_one_letter_code
_entity_poly.pdbx_strand_id
1 'polypeptide(L)' 'MTGMPLDEDQVQPLDIKSVWEGMEECKKLGLARGIGVNNFTSKMLEEFLSIAKIPPAINHIRTYIYRSITS' A
#
# COMPACT_ATOMS: atom_id res chain seq x y z
N MET A 1 26.00 -1.48 2.30
CA MET A 1 24.91 -2.48 2.15
C MET A 1 24.21 -2.18 0.84
N THR A 2 24.69 -2.82 -0.23
CA THR A 2 24.18 -2.70 -1.60
C THR A 2 22.86 -3.44 -1.70
N GLY A 3 21.82 -2.76 -2.21
CA GLY A 3 20.51 -3.38 -2.46
C GLY A 3 20.66 -4.53 -3.44
N MET A 4 20.00 -5.65 -3.15
CA MET A 4 19.97 -6.81 -4.03
C MET A 4 19.44 -6.38 -5.42
N PRO A 5 20.13 -6.75 -6.52
CA PRO A 5 19.56 -6.58 -7.85
C PRO A 5 18.35 -7.51 -7.94
N LEU A 6 17.15 -6.92 -7.99
CA LEU A 6 15.95 -7.64 -8.35
C LEU A 6 15.98 -7.80 -9.87
N ASP A 7 16.19 -9.02 -10.35
CA ASP A 7 15.97 -9.34 -11.76
C ASP A 7 14.52 -8.99 -12.12
N GLU A 8 14.34 -8.10 -13.10
CA GLU A 8 13.02 -7.61 -13.53
C GLU A 8 12.08 -8.78 -13.94
N ASP A 9 12.66 -9.87 -14.43
CA ASP A 9 11.97 -11.12 -14.80
C ASP A 9 11.39 -11.90 -13.60
N GLN A 10 11.78 -11.57 -12.37
CA GLN A 10 11.24 -12.16 -11.13
C GLN A 10 10.12 -11.32 -10.50
N VAL A 11 9.81 -10.15 -11.08
CA VAL A 11 8.75 -9.27 -10.56
C VAL A 11 7.40 -9.75 -11.09
N GLN A 12 6.77 -10.66 -10.34
CA GLN A 12 5.38 -11.04 -10.61
C GLN A 12 4.44 -9.85 -10.36
N PRO A 13 3.39 -9.67 -11.17
CA PRO A 13 2.35 -8.69 -10.89
C PRO A 13 1.79 -8.95 -9.49
N LEU A 14 1.90 -7.96 -8.61
CA LEU A 14 1.41 -8.08 -7.24
C LEU A 14 -0.12 -8.17 -7.26
N ASP A 15 -0.68 -9.29 -6.82
CA ASP A 15 -2.12 -9.40 -6.56
C ASP A 15 -2.46 -8.61 -5.28
N ILE A 16 -2.70 -7.31 -5.47
CA ILE A 16 -3.01 -6.36 -4.41
C ILE A 16 -4.22 -6.81 -3.58
N LYS A 17 -5.21 -7.46 -4.22
CA LYS A 17 -6.42 -7.91 -3.53
C LYS A 17 -6.09 -9.04 -2.57
N SER A 18 -5.42 -10.10 -3.02
CA SER A 18 -5.05 -11.22 -2.15
C SER A 18 -4.11 -10.81 -1.03
N VAL A 19 -3.16 -9.90 -1.30
CA VAL A 19 -2.30 -9.34 -0.26
C VAL A 19 -3.11 -8.59 0.78
N TRP A 20 -4.06 -7.76 0.35
CA TRP A 20 -4.89 -6.99 1.28
C TRP A 20 -5.79 -7.89 2.12
N GLU A 21 -6.39 -8.94 1.56
CA GLU A 21 -7.18 -9.92 2.32
C GLU A 21 -6.36 -10.56 3.45
N GLY A 22 -5.08 -10.85 3.21
CA GLY A 22 -4.16 -11.29 4.27
C GLY A 22 -3.91 -10.23 5.35
N MET A 23 -3.76 -8.96 4.97
CA MET A 23 -3.64 -7.85 5.93
C MET A 23 -4.90 -7.67 6.77
N GLU A 24 -6.09 -7.81 6.17
CA GLU A 24 -7.37 -7.77 6.86
C GLU A 24 -7.49 -8.88 7.90
N GLU A 25 -7.03 -10.09 7.57
CA GLU A 25 -7.03 -11.22 8.50
C GLU A 25 -6.10 -10.98 9.69
N CYS A 26 -4.88 -10.48 9.45
CA CYS A 26 -3.97 -10.07 10.52
C CYS A 26 -4.61 -9.03 11.47
N LYS A 27 -5.40 -8.10 10.93
CA LYS A 27 -6.14 -7.12 11.72
C LYS A 27 -7.27 -7.77 12.53
N LYS A 28 -8.03 -8.71 11.96
CA LYS A 28 -9.12 -9.44 12.64
C LYS A 28 -8.60 -10.33 13.77
N LEU A 29 -7.48 -11.02 13.55
CA LEU A 29 -6.81 -11.85 14.54
C LEU A 29 -6.12 -11.03 15.66
N GLY A 30 -6.13 -9.69 15.57
CA GLY A 30 -5.51 -8.82 16.56
C GLY A 30 -3.98 -8.75 16.47
N LEU A 31 -3.38 -9.27 15.40
CA LEU A 31 -1.94 -9.25 15.18
C LEU A 31 -1.42 -7.85 14.80
N ALA A 32 -2.30 -7.01 14.26
CA ALA A 32 -2.00 -5.62 13.93
C ALA A 32 -3.09 -4.68 14.48
N ARG A 33 -2.68 -3.57 15.12
CA ARG A 33 -3.62 -2.53 15.57
C ARG A 33 -4.19 -1.71 14.39
N GLY A 34 -3.47 -1.61 13.28
CA GLY A 34 -3.93 -0.92 12.07
C GLY A 34 -3.16 -1.44 10.86
N ILE A 35 -3.80 -1.32 9.70
CA ILE A 35 -3.23 -1.68 8.39
C ILE A 35 -3.40 -0.50 7.45
N GLY A 36 -2.47 -0.32 6.53
CA GLY A 36 -2.42 0.83 5.65
C GLY A 36 -1.60 0.57 4.40
N VAL A 37 -1.66 1.52 3.48
CA VAL A 37 -0.92 1.50 2.22
C VAL A 37 0.13 2.62 2.22
N ASN A 38 1.06 2.57 1.27
CA ASN A 38 2.11 3.56 1.13
C ASN A 38 2.27 3.91 -0.35
N ASN A 39 2.38 5.21 -0.65
CA ASN A 39 2.52 5.78 -1.98
C ASN A 39 1.39 5.45 -2.97
N PHE A 40 0.15 5.26 -2.49
CA PHE A 40 -0.98 5.13 -3.41
C PHE A 40 -1.42 6.50 -3.93
N THR A 41 -1.74 6.59 -5.23
CA THR A 41 -2.38 7.78 -5.82
C THR A 41 -3.87 7.83 -5.47
N SER A 42 -4.53 8.98 -5.65
CA SER A 42 -5.97 9.10 -5.40
C SER A 42 -6.80 8.11 -6.23
N LYS A 43 -6.49 7.97 -7.52
CA LYS A 43 -7.16 7.02 -8.41
C LYS A 43 -6.99 5.56 -7.94
N MET A 44 -5.76 5.19 -7.55
CA MET A 44 -5.50 3.85 -7.02
C MET A 44 -6.26 3.61 -5.71
N LEU A 45 -6.36 4.63 -4.84
CA LEU A 45 -7.14 4.53 -3.61
C LEU A 45 -8.64 4.36 -3.90
N GLU A 46 -9.21 5.07 -4.86
CA GLU A 46 -10.62 4.92 -5.23
C GLU A 46 -10.94 3.50 -5.68
N GLU A 47 -10.14 2.95 -6.59
CA GLU A 47 -10.27 1.57 -7.05
C GLU A 47 -10.06 0.58 -5.88
N PHE A 48 -9.05 0.81 -5.05
CA PHE A 48 -8.72 -0.03 -3.90
C PHE A 48 -9.80 -0.04 -2.82
N LEU A 49 -10.40 1.12 -2.52
CA LEU A 49 -11.48 1.24 -1.55
C LEU A 49 -12.75 0.50 -2.00
N SER A 50 -12.93 0.28 -3.30
CA SER A 50 -14.05 -0.51 -3.82
C SER A 50 -13.95 -2.02 -3.50
N ILE A 51 -12.73 -2.52 -3.25
CA ILE A 51 -12.48 -3.94 -2.95
C ILE A 51 -12.19 -4.23 -1.48
N ALA A 52 -11.75 -3.23 -0.70
CA ALA A 52 -11.35 -3.39 0.69
C ALA A 52 -12.55 -3.55 1.63
N LYS A 53 -12.58 -4.62 2.43
CA LYS A 53 -13.58 -4.82 3.50
C LYS A 53 -13.21 -4.02 4.75
N ILE A 54 -11.91 -3.94 5.06
CA ILE A 54 -11.35 -3.04 6.06
C ILE A 54 -10.55 -1.98 5.29
N PRO A 55 -11.01 -0.71 5.26
CA PRO A 55 -10.28 0.34 4.55
C PRO A 55 -8.92 0.61 5.20
N PRO A 56 -7.90 1.01 4.42
CA PRO A 56 -6.60 1.35 4.96
C PRO A 56 -6.73 2.53 5.93
N ALA A 57 -6.19 2.39 7.13
CA ALA A 57 -6.22 3.45 8.14
C ALA A 57 -5.34 4.65 7.74
N ILE A 58 -4.33 4.42 6.91
CA ILE A 58 -3.40 5.44 6.44
C ILE A 58 -2.90 5.09 5.03
N ASN A 59 -2.70 6.13 4.21
CA ASN A 59 -1.84 6.08 3.03
C ASN A 59 -0.60 6.94 3.33
N HIS A 60 0.52 6.29 3.63
CA HIS A 60 1.76 7.00 3.88
C HIS A 60 2.26 7.56 2.54
N ILE A 61 2.45 8.87 2.43
CA ILE A 61 2.95 9.48 1.20
C ILE A 61 4.30 10.12 1.45
N ARG A 62 5.21 9.93 0.50
CA ARG A 62 6.46 10.69 0.49
C ARG A 62 6.15 12.15 0.15
N THR A 63 6.36 13.04 1.12
CA THR A 63 6.28 14.49 0.91
C THR A 63 7.68 15.10 0.92
N TYR A 64 7.92 16.03 0.01
CA TYR A 64 9.11 16.88 0.00
C TYR A 64 8.63 18.33 0.03
N ILE A 65 9.35 19.19 0.75
CA ILE A 65 8.99 20.59 1.02
C ILE A 65 8.73 21.37 -0.29
N TYR A 66 9.43 21.02 -1.37
CA TYR A 66 9.27 21.60 -2.70
C TYR A 66 7.93 21.26 -3.39
N ARG A 67 7.32 20.12 -3.05
CA ARG A 67 6.06 19.65 -3.65
C ARG A 67 4.85 20.45 -3.17
N SER A 68 5.00 21.25 -2.11
CA SER A 68 3.95 22.13 -1.58
C SER A 68 3.99 23.55 -2.15
N ILE A 69 5.08 23.94 -2.81
CA ILE A 69 5.29 25.32 -3.31
C ILE A 69 4.78 25.47 -4.76
N THR A 70 4.63 24.35 -5.48
CA THR A 70 3.96 24.28 -6.78
C THR A 70 2.68 23.46 -6.65
N SER A 71 1.61 24.10 -6.19
CA SER A 71 0.23 23.64 -6.38
C SER A 71 -0.70 24.83 -6.55
#